data_AF-A0A1E8B6D9-F1
#
_entry.id   AF-A0A1E8B6D9-F1
#
_cell.length_a   1.000
_cell.length_b   1.000
_cell.length_c   1.000
_cell.angle_alpha   90.00
_cell.angle_beta   90.00
_cell.angle_gamma   90.00
#
_symmetry.space_group_name_H-M   'P 1'
#
loop_
_entity.id
_entity.type
_entity.pdbx_description
1 polymer ?
#
loop_
_entity_poly.entity_id
_entity_poly.type
_entity_poly.pdbx_seq_one_letter_code
_entity_poly.pdbx_strand_id
1 'polypeptide(L)'
;MSQEKLTNQFLSFLSVTKKPVSLNFLNELVKAHQEKVKWETLTKIIDWEKGNKTGNYFPTIKTYINRITTKGMGGTCWTHSIGFHWLLSNLGFSVQYMYMDPGHLCLRINLEQP
;
A
#
# COMPACT_ATOMS: atom_id res chain seq x y z
N MET A 1 1.17 -1.82 17.93
CA MET A 1 2.50 -1.90 17.28
C MET A 1 2.85 -0.51 16.83
N SER A 2 4.10 -0.08 17.01
CA SER A 2 4.53 1.23 16.52
C SER A 2 4.46 1.28 14.99
N GLN A 3 4.27 2.49 14.48
CA GLN A 3 4.28 2.79 13.05
C GLN A 3 5.61 2.37 12.40
N GLU A 4 6.73 2.62 13.06
CA GLU A 4 8.06 2.17 12.63
C GLU A 4 8.15 0.64 12.46
N LYS A 5 7.63 -0.14 13.41
CA LYS A 5 7.63 -1.61 13.33
C LYS A 5 6.83 -2.10 12.12
N LEU A 6 5.69 -1.48 11.84
CA LEU A 6 4.87 -1.82 10.67
C LEU A 6 5.57 -1.44 9.35
N THR A 7 6.26 -0.30 9.30
CA THR A 7 7.04 0.12 8.13
C THR A 7 8.16 -0.87 7.85
N ASN A 8 8.90 -1.28 8.88
CA ASN A 8 9.97 -2.26 8.75
C ASN A 8 9.44 -3.65 8.36
N GLN A 9 8.27 -4.06 8.87
CA GLN A 9 7.62 -5.30 8.45
C GLN A 9 7.24 -5.27 6.97
N PHE A 10 6.69 -4.15 6.49
CA PHE A 10 6.30 -4.01 5.09
C PHE A 10 7.53 -4.00 4.18
N LEU A 11 8.58 -3.22 4.50
CA LEU A 11 9.85 -3.22 3.77
C LEU A 11 10.51 -4.61 3.73
N SER A 12 10.49 -5.33 4.86
CA SER A 12 11.03 -6.70 4.95
C SER A 12 10.29 -7.66 4.02
N PHE A 13 8.95 -7.59 3.99
CA PHE A 13 8.16 -8.36 3.02
C PHE A 13 8.51 -8.02 1.58
N LEU A 14 8.67 -6.73 1.26
CA LEU A 14 9.11 -6.27 -0.06
C LEU A 14 10.56 -6.66 -0.38
N SER A 15 11.37 -7.04 0.63
CA SER A 15 12.83 -7.23 0.52
C SER A 15 13.53 -6.00 -0.01
N VAL A 16 13.11 -4.82 0.46
CA VAL A 16 13.69 -3.53 0.10
C VAL A 16 14.29 -2.90 1.35
N THR A 17 15.54 -2.46 1.27
CA THR A 17 16.20 -1.72 2.35
C THR A 17 15.81 -0.24 2.29
N LYS A 18 15.54 0.37 3.45
CA LYS A 18 15.21 1.80 3.54
C LYS A 18 16.38 2.66 3.02
N LYS A 19 16.07 3.64 2.17
CA LYS A 19 17.02 4.60 1.58
C LYS A 19 16.46 6.03 1.68
N PRO A 20 17.28 7.07 1.46
CA PRO A 20 16.77 8.42 1.25
C PRO A 20 15.80 8.50 0.06
N VAL A 21 14.84 9.43 0.14
CA VAL A 21 13.85 9.68 -0.92
C VAL A 21 14.57 10.01 -2.24
N SER A 22 14.26 9.24 -3.28
CA SER A 22 14.81 9.39 -4.63
C SER A 22 13.96 8.62 -5.64
N LEU A 23 14.09 8.94 -6.92
CA LEU A 23 13.42 8.19 -8.00
C LEU A 23 13.87 6.72 -8.01
N ASN A 24 15.15 6.44 -7.78
CA ASN A 24 15.67 5.08 -7.73
C ASN A 24 15.04 4.26 -6.59
N PHE A 25 14.91 4.85 -5.41
CA PHE A 25 14.27 4.18 -4.28
C PHE A 25 12.79 3.94 -4.54
N LEU A 26 12.09 4.91 -5.15
CA LEU A 26 10.70 4.75 -5.55
C LEU A 26 10.53 3.60 -6.55
N ASN A 27 11.36 3.53 -7.59
CA ASN A 27 11.29 2.48 -8.60
C ASN A 27 11.51 1.08 -8.02
N GLU A 28 12.43 0.94 -7.07
CA GLU A 28 12.66 -0.31 -6.33
C GLU A 28 11.42 -0.72 -5.51
N LEU A 29 10.82 0.23 -4.79
CA LEU A 29 9.59 -0.02 -4.02
C LEU A 29 8.42 -0.41 -4.92
N VAL A 30 8.22 0.30 -6.04
CA VAL A 30 7.14 0.02 -7.00
C VAL A 30 7.30 -1.37 -7.60
N LYS A 31 8.49 -1.69 -8.09
CA LYS A 31 8.80 -3.00 -8.66
C LYS A 31 8.55 -4.11 -7.64
N ALA A 32 9.13 -4.00 -6.44
CA ALA A 32 8.96 -5.00 -5.40
C ALA A 32 7.49 -5.16 -4.96
N HIS A 33 6.73 -4.06 -4.89
CA HIS A 33 5.31 -4.09 -4.56
C HIS A 33 4.51 -4.83 -5.64
N GLN A 34 4.74 -4.53 -6.93
CA GLN A 34 4.06 -5.20 -8.04
C GLN A 34 4.38 -6.70 -8.13
N GLU A 35 5.62 -7.09 -7.84
CA GLU A 35 6.05 -8.49 -7.87
C GLU A 35 5.50 -9.32 -6.70
N LYS A 36 5.29 -8.70 -5.53
CA LYS A 36 4.97 -9.43 -4.28
C LYS A 36 3.55 -9.25 -3.77
N VAL A 37 2.93 -8.09 -3.97
CA VAL A 37 1.57 -7.82 -3.52
C VAL A 37 0.60 -8.18 -4.63
N LYS A 38 -0.20 -9.22 -4.42
CA LYS A 38 -1.11 -9.72 -5.44
C LYS A 38 -2.22 -8.71 -5.74
N TRP A 39 -2.60 -8.62 -7.00
CA TRP A 39 -3.86 -8.01 -7.39
C TRP A 39 -4.97 -9.06 -7.33
N GLU A 40 -6.04 -8.77 -6.59
CA GLU A 40 -7.17 -9.71 -6.41
C GLU A 40 -8.43 -9.00 -5.88
N THR A 41 -9.59 -9.67 -6.00
CA THR A 41 -10.91 -9.15 -5.62
C THR A 41 -11.54 -9.84 -4.40
N LEU A 42 -10.97 -10.93 -3.90
CA LEU A 42 -11.43 -11.67 -2.73
C LEU A 42 -11.45 -10.80 -1.47
N THR A 43 -10.38 -10.05 -1.19
CA THR A 43 -10.35 -9.17 -0.01
C THR A 43 -11.37 -8.04 -0.09
N LYS A 44 -11.69 -7.57 -1.30
CA LYS A 44 -12.77 -6.59 -1.51
C LYS A 44 -14.13 -7.16 -1.10
N ILE A 45 -14.41 -8.42 -1.40
CA ILE A 45 -15.66 -9.08 -0.98
C ILE A 45 -15.71 -9.17 0.55
N ILE A 46 -14.63 -9.64 1.19
CA ILE A 46 -14.53 -9.75 2.66
C ILE A 46 -14.73 -8.38 3.34
N ASP A 47 -14.07 -7.35 2.82
CA ASP A 47 -14.15 -6.00 3.39
C ASP A 47 -15.50 -5.33 3.10
N TRP A 48 -16.16 -5.68 1.99
CA TRP A 48 -17.53 -5.22 1.70
C TRP A 48 -18.55 -5.81 2.68
N GLU A 49 -18.51 -7.11 2.96
CA GLU A 49 -19.43 -7.74 3.92
C GLU A 49 -19.33 -7.13 5.32
N LYS A 50 -18.09 -6.84 5.75
CA LYS A 50 -17.82 -6.11 7.00
C LYS A 50 -18.30 -4.66 6.91
N GLY A 51 -17.97 -3.98 5.81
CA GLY A 51 -18.30 -2.57 5.60
C GLY A 51 -19.80 -2.33 5.56
N ASN A 52 -20.57 -3.22 4.95
CA ASN A 52 -22.03 -3.14 4.89
C ASN A 52 -22.68 -3.18 6.30
N LYS A 53 -21.98 -3.75 7.29
CA LYS A 53 -22.43 -3.78 8.70
C LYS A 53 -21.90 -2.63 9.55
N THR A 54 -20.78 -2.02 9.15
CA THR A 54 -19.99 -1.11 10.03
C THR A 54 -19.71 0.27 9.43
N GLY A 55 -20.02 0.49 8.16
CA GLY A 55 -19.61 1.66 7.38
C GLY A 55 -18.13 1.68 6.97
N ASN A 56 -17.32 0.72 7.42
CA ASN A 56 -15.89 0.68 7.15
C ASN A 56 -15.50 -0.41 6.15
N TYR A 57 -15.31 0.00 4.91
CA TYR A 57 -15.01 -0.85 3.75
C TYR A 57 -13.52 -1.13 3.54
N PHE A 58 -12.64 -0.62 4.41
CA PHE A 58 -11.20 -0.82 4.27
C PHE A 58 -10.60 -1.52 5.48
N PRO A 59 -9.57 -2.37 5.28
CA PRO A 59 -8.84 -2.94 6.39
C PRO A 59 -8.01 -1.86 7.08
N THR A 60 -7.76 -2.04 8.38
CA THR A 60 -6.70 -1.25 9.05
C THR A 60 -5.36 -1.56 8.40
N ILE A 61 -4.39 -0.64 8.47
CA ILE A 61 -3.06 -0.91 7.90
C ILE A 61 -2.39 -2.16 8.48
N LYS A 62 -2.58 -2.42 9.78
CA LYS A 62 -2.10 -3.64 10.44
C LYS A 62 -2.73 -4.89 9.81
N THR A 63 -4.04 -4.85 9.53
CA THR A 63 -4.75 -5.95 8.86
C THR A 63 -4.25 -6.13 7.43
N TYR A 64 -4.07 -5.04 6.68
CA TYR A 64 -3.54 -5.08 5.31
C TYR A 64 -2.14 -5.71 5.26
N ILE A 65 -1.19 -5.20 6.06
CA ILE A 65 0.17 -5.73 6.14
C ILE A 65 0.13 -7.22 6.53
N ASN A 66 -0.64 -7.59 7.56
CA ASN A 66 -0.76 -9.00 7.93
C ASN A 66 -1.28 -9.89 6.78
N ARG A 67 -2.29 -9.43 6.03
CA ARG A 67 -2.86 -10.17 4.89
C ARG A 67 -1.81 -10.41 3.80
N ILE A 68 -1.08 -9.38 3.39
CA ILE A 68 -0.07 -9.52 2.34
C ILE A 68 1.12 -10.37 2.80
N THR A 69 1.55 -10.24 4.06
CA THR A 69 2.76 -10.94 4.53
C THR A 69 2.51 -12.39 4.96
N THR A 70 1.31 -12.74 5.43
CA THR A 70 1.05 -14.07 6.04
C THR A 70 0.03 -14.92 5.28
N LYS A 71 -0.83 -14.30 4.47
CA LYS A 71 -1.94 -15.00 3.79
C LYS A 71 -1.80 -15.02 2.28
N GLY A 72 -0.77 -14.37 1.74
CA GLY A 72 -0.59 -14.21 0.29
C GLY A 72 -1.79 -13.54 -0.39
N MET A 73 -2.51 -12.69 0.36
CA MET A 73 -3.62 -11.87 -0.12
C MET A 73 -3.09 -10.53 -0.66
N GLY A 74 -3.97 -9.70 -1.20
CA GLY A 74 -3.59 -8.39 -1.69
C GLY A 74 -4.77 -7.43 -1.69
N GLY A 75 -5.19 -7.00 -2.87
CA GLY A 75 -6.38 -6.20 -3.05
C GLY A 75 -6.49 -5.59 -4.44
N THR A 76 -7.43 -4.65 -4.56
CA THR A 76 -7.65 -3.86 -5.78
C THR A 76 -6.97 -2.49 -5.67
N CYS A 77 -7.14 -1.63 -6.69
CA CYS A 77 -6.51 -0.30 -6.75
C CYS A 77 -6.68 0.52 -5.47
N TRP A 78 -7.86 0.48 -4.83
CA TRP A 78 -8.08 1.23 -3.59
C TRP A 78 -7.22 0.71 -2.43
N THR A 79 -7.27 -0.59 -2.15
CA THR A 79 -6.51 -1.21 -1.05
C THR A 79 -5.00 -1.11 -1.28
N HIS A 80 -4.55 -1.34 -2.52
CA HIS A 80 -3.14 -1.17 -2.91
C HIS A 80 -2.68 0.27 -2.72
N SER A 81 -3.40 1.24 -3.29
CA SER A 81 -3.01 2.65 -3.22
C SER A 81 -3.05 3.18 -1.80
N ILE A 82 -4.04 2.81 -0.97
CA ILE A 82 -4.08 3.19 0.46
C ILE A 82 -2.90 2.60 1.23
N GLY A 83 -2.62 1.30 1.04
CA GLY A 83 -1.51 0.63 1.70
C GLY A 83 -0.15 1.19 1.29
N PHE A 84 0.04 1.44 0.00
CA PHE A 84 1.29 1.95 -0.54
C PHE A 84 1.49 3.43 -0.24
N HIS A 85 0.42 4.24 -0.25
CA HIS A 85 0.44 5.62 0.25
C HIS A 85 0.93 5.66 1.70
N TRP A 86 0.37 4.79 2.55
CA TRP A 86 0.81 4.70 3.95
C TRP A 86 2.30 4.39 4.04
N LEU A 87 2.81 3.41 3.28
CA LEU A 87 4.24 3.09 3.27
C LEU A 87 5.10 4.28 2.81
N LEU A 88 4.75 4.89 1.67
CA LEU A 88 5.51 6.00 1.09
C LEU A 88 5.54 7.23 2.02
N SER A 89 4.40 7.57 2.63
CA SER A 89 4.31 8.66 3.63
C SER A 89 5.26 8.40 4.81
N ASN A 90 5.33 7.15 5.28
CA ASN A 90 6.21 6.73 6.37
C ASN A 90 7.70 6.77 6.02
N LEU A 91 8.04 6.68 4.74
CA LEU A 91 9.40 6.75 4.23
C LEU A 91 9.83 8.20 3.91
N GLY A 92 8.92 9.16 4.06
CA GLY A 92 9.18 10.59 3.83
C GLY A 92 8.90 11.07 2.40
N PHE A 93 8.26 10.25 1.56
CA PHE A 93 7.84 10.71 0.22
C PHE A 93 6.68 11.70 0.33
N SER A 94 6.69 12.75 -0.50
CA SER A 94 5.52 13.61 -0.75
C SER A 94 4.56 12.88 -1.68
N VAL A 95 3.54 12.25 -1.10
CA VAL A 95 2.56 11.43 -1.83
C VAL A 95 1.13 11.97 -1.64
N GLN A 96 0.35 11.97 -2.71
CA GLN A 96 -1.07 12.32 -2.69
C GLN A 96 -1.91 11.26 -3.40
N TYR A 97 -3.15 11.08 -2.95
CA TYR A 97 -4.14 10.32 -3.70
C TYR A 97 -4.56 11.05 -4.97
N MET A 98 -4.74 10.29 -6.04
CA MET A 98 -5.29 10.76 -7.31
C MET A 98 -6.43 9.85 -7.72
N TYR A 99 -7.62 10.41 -7.87
CA TYR A 99 -8.77 9.68 -8.39
C TYR A 99 -8.84 9.84 -9.91
N MET A 100 -9.04 8.73 -10.61
CA MET A 100 -9.21 8.68 -12.06
C MET A 100 -10.60 8.13 -12.40
N ASP A 101 -11.28 8.80 -13.31
CA ASP A 101 -12.57 8.36 -13.86
C ASP A 101 -12.38 7.15 -14.80
N PRO A 102 -13.23 6.10 -14.75
CA PRO A 102 -14.48 5.98 -13.99
C PRO A 102 -14.38 5.15 -12.69
N GLY A 103 -13.34 5.32 -11.86
CA GLY A 103 -13.29 4.68 -10.53
C GLY A 103 -12.00 3.99 -10.16
N HIS A 104 -10.86 4.63 -10.41
CA HIS A 104 -9.54 4.09 -10.10
C HIS A 104 -8.76 5.02 -9.16
N LEU A 105 -8.11 4.46 -8.14
CA LEU A 105 -7.30 5.22 -7.19
C LEU A 105 -5.82 4.98 -7.50
N CYS A 106 -5.10 6.07 -7.81
CA CYS A 106 -3.66 6.12 -8.00
C CYS A 106 -2.98 6.97 -6.93
N LEU A 107 -1.64 6.98 -6.98
CA LEU A 107 -0.80 7.86 -6.18
C LEU A 107 -0.01 8.79 -7.10
N ARG A 108 -0.01 10.08 -6.76
CA ARG A 108 0.92 11.07 -7.31
C ARG A 108 2.04 11.26 -6.30
N ILE A 109 3.27 11.30 -6.78
CA ILE A 109 4.45 11.52 -5.95
C ILE A 109 5.19 12.73 -6.52
N ASN A 110 5.50 13.71 -5.67
CA ASN A 110 6.33 14.84 -6.06
C ASN A 110 7.76 14.56 -5.61
N LEU A 111 8.70 14.60 -6.55
CA LEU A 111 10.13 14.47 -6.30
C LEU A 111 10.80 15.78 -6.75
N GLU A 112 11.79 16.25 -5.99
CA GLU A 112 12.61 17.42 -6.35
C GLU A 112 13.75 17.05 -7.32
N GLN A 113 13.69 15.86 -7.93
CA GLN A 113 14.69 15.32 -8.84
C GLN A 113 14.08 15.20 -10.25
N PRO A 114 14.83 15.51 -11.32
CA PRO A 114 14.35 15.40 -12.70
C PRO A 114 14.00 13.96 -13.10
#